data_AF-A0A8S9QLV1-F1
#
_entry.id   AF-A0A8S9QLV1-F1
#
_cell.length_a   1.000
_cell.length_b   1.000
_cell.length_c   1.000
_cell.angle_alpha   90.00
_cell.angle_beta   90.00
_cell.angle_gamma   90.00
#
_symmetry.space_group_name_H-M   'P 1'
#
loop_
_entity.id
_entity.type
_entity.pdbx_description
1 polymer ?
#
loop_
_entity_poly.entity_id
_entity_poly.type
_entity_poly.pdbx_seq_one_letter_code
_entity_poly.pdbx_strand_id
1 'polypeptide(L)'
;MDLTISALASKVEAIQGELVEIQSYIARRLEASISIDKGINKSIDTNLSASIDSDTNRSWLVPKTASDMSNTPYHGMEISADTYASLTRHQFKLESLSERLQRIENTTAAMKNKWRRGDEAMRDFTDSTKDTKVDQPVNYPLLLRLF
;
A
#
# COMPACT_ATOMS: atom_id res chain seq x y z
N MET A 1 2.85 -25.21 -0.31
CA MET A 1 2.08 -24.14 -0.96
C MET A 1 3.11 -23.19 -1.54
N ASP A 2 3.28 -23.20 -2.86
CA ASP A 2 4.33 -22.39 -3.49
C ASP A 2 3.84 -20.94 -3.63
N LEU A 3 4.53 -20.03 -2.94
CA LEU A 3 4.29 -18.60 -3.00
C LEU A 3 4.93 -18.06 -4.28
N THR A 4 4.10 -17.72 -5.28
CA THR A 4 4.56 -16.99 -6.47
C THR A 4 4.71 -15.50 -6.15
N ILE A 5 5.57 -14.81 -6.91
CA ILE A 5 5.74 -13.34 -6.79
C ILE A 5 4.40 -12.61 -7.01
N SER A 6 3.58 -13.09 -7.94
CA SER A 6 2.24 -12.55 -8.19
C SER A 6 1.29 -12.73 -7.00
N ALA A 7 1.35 -13.86 -6.30
CA ALA A 7 0.55 -14.08 -5.09
C ALA A 7 0.99 -13.16 -3.94
N LEU A 8 2.29 -12.85 -3.85
CA LEU A 8 2.81 -11.91 -2.86
C LEU A 8 2.42 -10.46 -3.21
N ALA A 9 2.52 -10.06 -4.47
CA ALA A 9 2.08 -8.74 -4.94
C ALA A 9 0.59 -8.51 -4.65
N SER A 10 -0.26 -9.47 -4.98
CA SER A 10 -1.70 -9.41 -4.70
C SER A 10 -2.01 -9.25 -3.20
N LYS A 11 -1.25 -9.90 -2.32
CA LYS A 11 -1.40 -9.70 -0.87
C LYS A 11 -0.97 -8.31 -0.41
N VAL A 12 0.08 -7.74 -1.00
CA VAL A 12 0.51 -6.37 -0.69
C VAL A 12 -0.57 -5.36 -1.10
N GLU A 13 -1.17 -5.53 -2.28
CA GLU A 13 -2.27 -4.69 -2.76
C GLU A 13 -3.50 -4.77 -1.85
N ALA A 14 -3.89 -5.97 -1.40
CA ALA A 14 -5.00 -6.15 -0.49
C ALA A 14 -4.78 -5.41 0.85
N ILE A 15 -3.58 -5.54 1.44
CA ILE A 15 -3.23 -4.86 2.69
C ILE A 15 -3.20 -3.34 2.49
N GLN A 16 -2.73 -2.84 1.34
CA GLN A 16 -2.77 -1.42 1.03
C GLN A 16 -4.21 -0.89 0.97
N GLY A 17 -5.13 -1.63 0.35
CA GLY A 17 -6.56 -1.27 0.31
C GLY A 17 -7.17 -1.14 1.71
N GLU A 18 -6.96 -2.13 2.58
CA GLU A 18 -7.44 -2.11 3.96
C GLU A 18 -6.86 -0.92 4.76
N LEU A 19 -5.58 -0.58 4.56
CA LEU A 19 -4.96 0.57 5.21
C LEU A 19 -5.60 1.90 4.79
N VAL A 20 -5.93 2.06 3.52
CA VAL A 20 -6.62 3.26 3.01
C VAL A 20 -8.02 3.37 3.62
N GLU A 21 -8.73 2.26 3.76
CA GLU A 21 -10.04 2.24 4.43
C GLU A 21 -9.95 2.63 5.91
N ILE A 22 -8.94 2.13 6.62
CA ILE A 22 -8.66 2.51 8.02
C ILE A 22 -8.35 4.00 8.12
N GLN A 23 -7.52 4.55 7.23
CA GLN A 23 -7.22 5.98 7.19
C GLN A 23 -8.47 6.82 6.94
N SER A 24 -9.32 6.41 5.99
CA SER A 24 -10.60 7.06 5.70
C SER A 24 -11.54 7.05 6.91
N TYR A 25 -11.62 5.93 7.63
CA TYR A 25 -12.43 5.82 8.84
C TYR A 25 -11.91 6.75 9.95
N ILE A 26 -10.59 6.81 10.14
CA ILE A 26 -9.93 7.69 11.09
C ILE A 26 -10.23 9.16 10.77
N ALA A 27 -10.07 9.58 9.51
CA ALA A 27 -10.32 10.95 9.07
C ALA A 27 -11.79 11.35 9.32
N ARG A 28 -12.74 10.48 8.95
CA ARG A 28 -14.18 10.71 9.19
C ARG A 28 -14.50 10.86 10.67
N ARG A 29 -13.89 10.05 11.55
CA ARG A 29 -14.07 10.19 13.00
C ARG A 29 -13.47 11.49 13.53
N LEU A 30 -12.32 11.91 13.02
CA LEU A 30 -11.68 13.16 13.42
C LEU A 30 -12.56 14.38 13.05
N GLU A 31 -13.08 14.41 11.82
CA GLU A 31 -14.00 15.44 11.35
C GLU A 31 -15.28 15.51 12.20
N ALA A 32 -15.87 14.35 12.52
CA ALA A 32 -17.04 14.27 13.37
C ALA A 32 -16.78 14.80 14.79
N SER A 33 -15.63 14.45 15.39
CA SER A 33 -15.23 14.94 16.72
C SER A 33 -15.05 16.47 16.73
N ILE A 34 -14.37 17.02 15.71
CA ILE A 34 -14.18 18.48 15.58
C ILE A 34 -15.53 19.20 15.40
N SER A 35 -16.45 18.60 14.63
CA SER A 35 -17.78 19.16 14.43
C SER A 35 -18.61 19.19 15.71
N ILE A 36 -18.51 18.17 16.56
CA ILE A 36 -19.22 18.10 17.85
C ILE A 36 -18.69 19.18 18.80
N ASP A 37 -17.37 19.31 18.93
CA ASP A 37 -16.74 20.33 19.78
C ASP A 37 -17.17 21.75 19.38
N LYS A 38 -17.15 22.05 18.08
CA LYS A 38 -17.64 23.33 17.55
C LYS A 38 -19.13 23.54 17.82
N GLY A 39 -19.94 22.49 17.76
CA GLY A 39 -21.38 22.53 18.06
C GLY A 39 -21.65 22.84 19.53
N ILE A 40 -20.90 22.23 20.44
CA ILE A 40 -20.97 22.47 21.89
C ILE A 40 -20.60 23.93 22.18
N ASN A 41 -19.45 24.40 21.70
CA ASN A 41 -18.99 25.78 21.94
C ASN A 41 -19.99 26.81 21.41
N LYS A 42 -20.55 26.61 20.22
CA LYS A 42 -21.60 27.49 19.65
C LYS A 42 -22.88 27.44 20.49
N SER A 43 -23.30 26.27 20.96
CA SER A 43 -24.51 26.14 21.79
C SER A 43 -24.34 26.85 23.15
N ILE A 44 -23.16 26.79 23.75
CA ILE A 44 -22.84 27.49 25.01
C ILE A 44 -22.86 29.01 24.80
N ASP A 45 -22.24 29.49 23.72
CA ASP A 45 -22.18 30.93 23.41
C ASP A 45 -23.57 31.52 23.10
N THR A 46 -24.42 30.76 22.41
CA THR A 46 -25.81 31.14 22.11
C THR A 46 -26.69 31.14 23.37
N ASN A 47 -26.49 30.18 24.28
CA ASN A 47 -27.22 30.12 25.55
C ASN A 47 -26.77 31.23 26.53
N LEU A 48 -25.49 31.58 26.55
CA LEU A 48 -24.97 32.72 27.33
C LEU A 48 -25.61 34.04 26.86
N SER A 49 -25.63 34.28 25.55
CA SER A 49 -26.21 35.50 24.97
C SER A 49 -27.73 35.59 25.11
N ALA A 50 -28.46 34.47 25.03
CA ALA A 50 -29.90 34.44 25.30
C ALA A 50 -30.27 34.61 26.79
N SER A 51 -29.37 34.28 27.72
CA SER A 51 -29.60 34.49 29.17
C SER A 51 -29.26 35.91 29.65
N ILE A 52 -28.62 36.73 28.81
CA ILE A 52 -28.22 38.11 29.15
C ILE A 52 -29.31 39.15 28.77
N ASP A 53 -30.47 38.70 28.27
CA ASP A 53 -31.64 39.58 27.99
C ASP A 53 -32.79 39.42 29.00
N SER A 54 -32.54 38.84 30.18
CA SER A 54 -33.51 38.92 31.29
C SER A 54 -33.08 39.96 32.31
N ASP A 55 -33.59 41.17 32.11
CA ASP A 55 -33.86 42.23 33.07
C ASP A 55 -32.76 42.61 34.08
N THR A 56 -32.27 43.83 33.85
CA THR A 56 -31.61 44.69 34.82
C THR A 56 -32.51 44.93 36.04
N ASN A 57 -32.50 44.06 37.06
CA ASN A 57 -32.87 44.37 38.46
C ASN A 57 -32.98 43.15 39.41
N ARG A 58 -31.94 42.91 40.24
CA ARG A 58 -32.03 42.83 41.73
C ARG A 58 -30.86 42.06 42.34
N SER A 59 -30.00 42.83 43.00
CA SER A 59 -29.42 42.59 44.34
C SER A 59 -29.00 41.17 44.78
N TRP A 60 -27.70 41.08 45.05
CA TRP A 60 -27.08 40.54 46.29
C TRP A 60 -26.93 39.01 46.46
N LEU A 61 -25.75 38.54 46.03
CA LEU A 61 -24.87 37.52 46.63
C LEU A 61 -25.49 36.43 47.52
N VAL A 62 -25.57 35.21 46.96
CA VAL A 62 -25.21 33.96 47.67
C VAL A 62 -24.35 33.11 46.73
N PRO A 63 -23.07 32.83 47.03
CA PRO A 63 -22.27 31.92 46.24
C PRO A 63 -22.32 30.52 46.86
N LYS A 64 -23.22 29.64 46.41
CA LYS A 64 -23.05 28.20 46.70
C LYS A 64 -23.89 27.27 45.83
N THR A 65 -23.32 26.93 44.69
CA THR A 65 -23.19 25.55 44.25
C THR A 65 -22.16 25.59 43.14
N ALA A 66 -20.91 25.24 43.47
CA ALA A 66 -19.96 24.81 42.46
C ALA A 66 -20.59 23.59 41.79
N SER A 67 -21.16 23.76 40.60
CA SER A 67 -21.43 22.62 39.73
C SER A 67 -20.08 22.14 39.22
N ASP A 68 -19.46 21.30 40.04
CA ASP A 68 -18.37 20.41 39.66
C ASP A 68 -18.92 19.41 38.63
N MET A 69 -19.12 19.88 37.40
CA MET A 69 -19.61 19.09 36.28
C MET A 69 -18.79 19.33 35.02
N SER A 70 -17.49 19.63 35.16
CA SER A 70 -16.58 19.67 34.02
C SER A 70 -15.40 18.74 34.25
N ASN A 71 -15.67 17.47 34.56
CA ASN A 71 -14.68 16.41 34.49
C ASN A 71 -15.34 15.09 34.08
N THR A 72 -16.02 15.09 32.94
CA THR A 72 -15.87 13.93 32.07
C THR A 72 -14.84 14.34 31.03
N PRO A 73 -13.57 13.92 31.13
CA PRO A 73 -12.71 13.93 29.98
C PRO A 73 -13.46 13.05 28.98
N TYR A 74 -13.98 13.66 27.91
CA TYR A 74 -14.44 12.92 26.76
C TYR A 74 -13.27 12.03 26.37
N HIS A 75 -13.33 10.76 26.77
CA HIS A 75 -12.37 9.76 26.33
C HIS A 75 -12.79 9.33 24.92
N GLY A 76 -12.93 10.31 24.03
CA GLY A 76 -12.77 10.08 22.62
C GLY A 76 -11.39 9.46 22.49
N MET A 77 -11.32 8.28 21.89
CA MET A 77 -10.08 7.61 21.56
C MET A 77 -9.30 8.52 20.60
N GLU A 78 -8.58 9.48 21.16
CA GLU A 78 -7.77 10.43 20.44
C GLU A 78 -6.59 9.63 19.90
N ILE A 79 -6.58 9.46 18.58
CA ILE A 79 -5.55 8.68 17.91
C ILE A 79 -4.26 9.45 18.11
N SER A 80 -3.33 8.88 18.87
CA SER A 80 -2.07 9.55 19.16
C SER A 80 -1.30 9.85 17.87
N ALA A 81 -0.55 10.94 17.86
CA ALA A 81 0.33 11.29 16.76
C ALA A 81 1.28 10.13 16.39
N ASP A 82 1.75 9.37 17.38
CA ASP A 82 2.61 8.20 17.18
C ASP A 82 1.89 7.08 16.43
N THR A 83 0.59 6.87 16.71
CA THR A 83 -0.24 5.87 16.02
C THR A 83 -0.39 6.21 14.54
N TYR A 84 -0.68 7.47 14.23
CA TYR A 84 -0.79 7.95 12.85
C TYR A 84 0.56 7.92 12.12
N ALA A 85 1.64 8.35 12.78
CA ALA A 85 2.99 8.29 12.22
C ALA A 85 3.43 6.84 11.92
N SER A 86 3.06 5.89 12.78
CA SER A 86 3.29 4.46 12.54
C SER A 86 2.57 3.98 11.29
N LEU A 87 1.28 4.33 11.14
CA LEU A 87 0.46 3.97 9.98
C LEU A 87 1.08 4.42 8.66
N THR A 88 1.50 5.69 8.58
CA THR A 88 2.15 6.27 7.40
C THR A 88 3.48 5.57 7.07
N ARG A 89 4.28 5.23 8.09
CA ARG A 89 5.53 4.47 7.89
C ARG A 89 5.26 3.07 7.34
N HIS A 90 4.21 2.40 7.81
CA HIS A 90 3.84 1.08 7.32
C HIS A 90 3.37 1.10 5.87
N GLN A 91 2.59 2.12 5.48
CA GLN A 91 2.20 2.31 4.08
C GLN A 91 3.41 2.51 3.16
N PHE A 92 4.34 3.40 3.53
CA PHE A 92 5.57 3.62 2.76
C PHE A 92 6.41 2.33 2.60
N LYS A 93 6.49 1.50 3.65
CA LYS A 93 7.19 0.21 3.58
C LYS A 93 6.54 -0.76 2.59
N LEU A 94 5.20 -0.75 2.47
CA LEU A 94 4.48 -1.60 1.53
C LEU A 94 4.64 -1.14 0.09
N GLU A 95 4.62 0.17 -0.17
CA GLU A 95 4.92 0.74 -1.49
C GLU A 95 6.33 0.36 -1.94
N SER A 96 7.33 0.55 -1.07
CA SER A 96 8.71 0.14 -1.34
C SER A 96 8.84 -1.36 -1.59
N LEU A 97 8.07 -2.19 -0.87
CA LEU A 97 8.05 -3.64 -1.09
C LEU A 97 7.45 -3.99 -2.45
N SER A 98 6.35 -3.34 -2.85
CA SER A 98 5.71 -3.53 -4.15
C SER A 98 6.67 -3.21 -5.30
N GLU A 99 7.35 -2.07 -5.25
CA GLU A 99 8.36 -1.69 -6.26
C GLU A 99 9.50 -2.72 -6.37
N ARG A 100 9.97 -3.22 -5.23
CA ARG A 100 11.03 -4.24 -5.19
C ARG A 100 10.56 -5.55 -5.82
N LEU A 101 9.33 -5.97 -5.55
CA LEU A 101 8.74 -7.17 -6.15
C LEU A 101 8.61 -7.03 -7.66
N GLN A 102 8.13 -5.88 -8.14
CA GLN A 102 8.04 -5.61 -9.58
C GLN A 102 9.42 -5.70 -10.25
N ARG A 103 10.46 -5.16 -9.61
CA ARG A 103 11.83 -5.23 -10.14
C ARG A 103 12.37 -6.67 -10.21
N ILE A 104 12.07 -7.49 -9.21
CA ILE A 104 12.45 -8.92 -9.20
C ILE A 104 11.71 -9.66 -10.32
N GLU A 105 10.41 -9.41 -10.48
CA GLU A 105 9.61 -10.00 -11.54
C GLU A 105 10.17 -9.66 -12.93
N ASN A 106 10.46 -8.38 -13.18
CA ASN A 106 11.03 -7.92 -14.45
C ASN A 106 12.40 -8.56 -14.73
N THR A 107 13.25 -8.66 -13.71
CA THR A 107 14.58 -9.29 -13.83
C THR A 107 14.43 -10.79 -14.13
N THR A 108 13.49 -11.46 -13.46
CA THR A 108 13.19 -12.88 -13.65
C THR A 108 12.65 -13.14 -15.06
N ALA A 109 11.74 -12.29 -15.54
CA ALA A 109 11.22 -12.36 -16.90
C ALA A 109 12.31 -12.15 -17.97
N ALA A 110 13.20 -11.18 -17.75
CA ALA A 110 14.32 -10.91 -18.64
C ALA A 110 15.30 -12.09 -18.69
N MET A 111 15.64 -12.68 -17.55
CA MET A 111 16.47 -13.88 -17.49
C MET A 111 15.80 -15.03 -18.23
N LYS A 112 14.53 -15.34 -17.91
CA LYS A 112 13.78 -16.43 -18.57
C LYS A 112 13.76 -16.28 -20.10
N ASN A 113 13.61 -15.06 -20.60
CA ASN A 113 13.64 -14.80 -22.04
C ASN A 113 15.04 -15.03 -22.65
N LYS A 114 16.13 -14.67 -21.95
CA LYS A 114 17.50 -14.94 -22.42
C LYS A 114 17.78 -16.44 -22.51
N TRP A 115 17.41 -17.20 -21.47
CA TRP A 115 17.52 -18.66 -21.48
C TRP A 115 16.74 -19.29 -22.64
N ARG A 116 15.47 -18.88 -22.83
CA ARG A 116 14.64 -19.34 -23.94
C ARG A 116 15.29 -19.11 -25.31
N ARG A 117 15.89 -17.94 -25.54
CA ARG A 117 16.59 -17.64 -26.81
C ARG A 117 17.84 -18.49 -27.01
N GLY A 118 18.57 -18.77 -25.93
CA GLY A 118 19.73 -19.68 -25.98
C GLY A 118 19.32 -21.10 -26.37
N ASP A 119 18.26 -21.61 -25.75
CA ASP A 119 17.71 -22.93 -26.07
C ASP A 119 17.21 -23.03 -27.53
N GLU A 120 16.57 -21.97 -28.02
CA GLU A 120 16.09 -21.86 -29.41
C GLU A 120 17.27 -21.85 -30.39
N ALA A 121 18.29 -21.02 -30.15
CA ALA A 121 19.49 -20.97 -30.99
C ALA A 121 20.23 -22.32 -31.04
N MET A 122 20.28 -23.05 -29.92
CA MET A 122 20.92 -24.37 -29.90
C MET A 122 20.14 -25.42 -30.68
N ARG A 123 18.80 -25.33 -30.66
CA ARG A 123 17.93 -26.20 -31.45
C ARG A 123 18.12 -25.94 -32.94
N ASP A 124 18.08 -24.68 -33.35
CA ASP A 124 18.28 -24.26 -34.74
C ASP A 124 19.63 -24.73 -35.30
N PHE A 125 20.70 -24.62 -34.49
CA PHE A 125 22.01 -25.14 -34.87
C PHE A 125 21.99 -26.66 -35.10
N THR A 126 21.36 -27.40 -34.19
CA THR A 126 21.28 -28.87 -34.26
C THR A 126 20.43 -29.35 -35.44
N ASP A 127 19.32 -28.66 -35.73
CA ASP A 127 18.44 -28.99 -36.86
C ASP A 127 19.09 -28.65 -38.21
N SER A 128 19.81 -27.52 -38.30
CA SER A 128 20.59 -27.13 -39.49
C SER A 128 21.67 -28.16 -39.87
N THR A 129 22.24 -28.86 -38.88
CA THR A 129 23.27 -29.88 -39.14
C THR A 129 22.69 -31.16 -39.76
N LYS A 130 21.37 -31.39 -39.66
CA LYS A 130 20.71 -32.57 -40.23
C LYS A 130 20.40 -32.45 -41.72
N ASP A 131 20.28 -31.22 -42.23
CA ASP A 131 20.09 -30.95 -43.66
C ASP A 131 21.40 -31.06 -44.45
N THR A 132 22.56 -31.05 -43.77
CA THR A 132 23.84 -31.43 -44.37
C THR A 132 23.97 -32.95 -44.40
N LYS A 133 23.10 -33.63 -45.15
CA LYS A 133 23.42 -34.98 -45.59
C LYS A 133 24.65 -34.92 -46.46
N VAL A 134 25.72 -35.51 -45.96
CA VAL A 134 26.95 -35.87 -46.65
C VAL A 134 26.59 -36.87 -47.76
N ASP A 135 26.01 -36.39 -48.85
CA ASP A 135 25.72 -37.17 -50.07
C ASP A 135 26.77 -36.92 -51.15
N GLN A 136 28.04 -36.81 -50.74
CA GLN A 136 29.16 -37.00 -51.67
C GLN A 136 29.89 -38.29 -51.31
N PRO A 137 29.70 -39.39 -52.05
CA PRO A 137 30.53 -40.57 -51.90
C PRO A 137 31.96 -40.17 -52.24
N VAL A 138 32.85 -40.22 -51.25
CA VAL A 138 34.29 -40.09 -51.46
C VAL A 138 34.71 -41.22 -52.40
N ASN A 139 35.10 -40.87 -53.62
CA ASN A 139 35.47 -41.82 -54.66
C ASN A 139 36.92 -42.29 -54.45
N TYR A 140 37.11 -43.24 -53.53
CA TYR A 140 38.40 -43.88 -53.20
C TYR A 140 39.22 -44.53 -54.35
N PRO A 141 38.68 -44.93 -55.53
CA PRO A 141 39.46 -45.52 -56.62
C PRO A 141 40.45 -44.58 -57.33
N LEU A 142 40.34 -43.26 -57.15
CA LEU A 142 41.25 -42.29 -57.81
C LEU A 142 42.60 -42.14 -57.09
N LEU A 143 42.67 -42.49 -55.80
CA LEU A 143 43.90 -42.35 -55.00
C LEU A 143 44.87 -43.53 -55.16
N LEU A 144 44.41 -44.67 -55.68
CA LEU A 144 45.22 -45.88 -55.89
C LEU A 144 45.93 -45.93 -57.26
N ARG A 145 45.82 -44.90 -58.10
CA ARG A 145 46.53 -44.81 -59.39
C ARG A 145 47.83 -44.00 -59.35
N LEU A 146 48.24 -43.53 -58.16
CA LEU A 146 49.44 -42.73 -57.95
C LEU A 146 50.54 -43.46 -57.14
N PHE A 147 50.37 -44.75 -56.86
CA PHE A 147 51.40 -45.63 -56.29
C PHE A 147 51.60 -46.86 -57.18
#